data_AF-A0A0M3IT60-F1
#
_entry.id   AF-A0A0M3IT60-F1
#
_cell.length_a   1.000
_cell.length_b   1.000
_cell.length_c   1.000
_cell.angle_alpha   90.00
_cell.angle_beta   90.00
_cell.angle_gamma   90.00
#
_symmetry.space_group_name_H-M   'P 1'
#
loop_
_entity.id
_entity.type
_entity.pdbx_description
1 polymer ?
#
loop_
_entity_poly.entity_id
_entity_poly.type
_entity_poly.pdbx_seq_one_letter_code
_entity_poly.pdbx_strand_id
1 'polypeptide(L)'
;MLDLMMDYEERADGMDFMRFGDCIIANLSLQEYYSRHGPTIALVFMEDLPRLPLIGLSIVPAQTIIDHNLQVGSTISYRTWQNWQGEHTIEWADKPVAKFDVLRILLRIDTNGISLRYRMNSYPTTCERAFDFPPGFQSAYLAISGSDIFYPQKAVEGNIVYFISQDDTCKIALMDTQQMLRWMAMRKKPLSVSGGRAAMQQSSKTQCRPFVDRVSGGSLPQRAVPKCLCCFDNDVEVLFLPCAHAMCCEKCKENWMSRATNSADVKFLNKRPKVECPVCRREVIATGRIWFTCNSCLLCGCYEMNAVAAGRGGCGCVVGCYKEAIKTLQKGNACPACGKQIVEILNVFIQSDGDVKSF
;
A
#
# COMPACT_ATOMS: atom_id res chain seq x y z
N MET A 1 -21.02 -0.25 8.54
CA MET A 1 -20.68 -0.35 7.09
C MET A 1 -19.27 -0.90 6.88
N LEU A 2 -18.30 -0.70 7.80
CA LEU A 2 -17.05 -1.48 7.83
C LEU A 2 -17.20 -2.88 8.46
N ASP A 3 -18.09 -3.05 9.47
CA ASP A 3 -18.36 -4.38 10.05
C ASP A 3 -18.98 -5.36 9.04
N LEU A 4 -19.74 -4.84 8.07
CA LEU A 4 -20.29 -5.62 6.95
C LEU A 4 -19.28 -5.83 5.80
N MET A 5 -18.09 -5.25 5.87
CA MET A 5 -17.05 -5.34 4.82
C MET A 5 -15.82 -6.16 5.25
N MET A 6 -15.72 -6.53 6.53
CA MET A 6 -14.69 -7.42 7.07
C MET A 6 -15.22 -8.81 7.47
N ASP A 7 -16.53 -9.05 7.35
CA ASP A 7 -17.13 -10.35 7.64
C ASP A 7 -17.16 -11.27 6.41
N TYR A 8 -16.13 -12.10 6.31
CA TYR A 8 -16.16 -13.57 6.22
C TYR A 8 -14.83 -14.04 5.59
N GLU A 9 -14.05 -14.82 6.36
CA GLU A 9 -12.95 -15.71 5.95
C GLU A 9 -11.47 -15.34 6.15
N GLU A 10 -11.08 -14.21 6.74
CA GLU A 10 -9.68 -14.05 7.21
C GLU A 10 -9.64 -13.31 8.56
N ARG A 11 -9.77 -14.04 9.68
CA ARG A 11 -8.98 -13.69 10.88
C ARG A 11 -7.52 -13.93 10.49
N ALA A 12 -6.95 -13.03 9.69
CA ALA A 12 -5.52 -13.01 9.51
C ALA A 12 -4.92 -12.78 10.92
N ASP A 13 -3.87 -13.51 11.26
CA ASP A 13 -3.04 -13.30 12.45
C ASP A 13 -2.41 -11.88 12.39
N GLY A 14 -3.22 -10.84 12.56
CA GLY A 14 -2.78 -9.46 12.57
C GLY A 14 -1.89 -9.19 13.78
N MET A 15 -1.25 -8.03 13.82
CA MET A 15 -0.60 -7.60 15.05
C MET A 15 -1.67 -7.45 16.15
N ASP A 16 -1.51 -8.25 17.21
CA ASP A 16 -2.28 -8.15 18.44
C ASP A 16 -1.75 -6.95 19.25
N PHE A 17 -2.64 -6.07 19.72
CA PHE A 17 -2.29 -4.85 20.43
C PHE A 17 -3.01 -4.77 21.78
N MET A 18 -2.33 -4.21 22.78
CA MET A 18 -2.94 -3.87 24.06
C MET A 18 -2.81 -2.37 24.33
N ARG A 19 -3.85 -1.82 24.97
CA ARG A 19 -3.94 -0.40 25.30
C ARG A 19 -3.34 -0.10 26.66
N PHE A 20 -2.56 0.98 26.72
CA PHE A 20 -1.98 1.56 27.94
C PHE A 20 -2.20 3.08 27.92
N GLY A 21 -3.34 3.53 28.46
CA GLY A 21 -3.74 4.94 28.41
C GLY A 21 -3.93 5.42 26.97
N ASP A 22 -3.10 6.38 26.56
CA ASP A 22 -3.09 6.96 25.20
C ASP A 22 -2.13 6.23 24.24
N CYS A 23 -1.66 5.04 24.62
CA CYS A 23 -0.77 4.21 23.81
C CYS A 23 -1.39 2.85 23.49
N ILE A 24 -1.07 2.31 22.32
CA ILE A 24 -1.18 0.87 22.01
C ILE A 24 0.21 0.27 21.76
N ILE A 25 0.43 -0.95 22.22
CA ILE A 25 1.69 -1.69 22.04
C ILE A 25 1.39 -3.07 21.47
N ALA A 26 2.17 -3.51 20.49
CA ALA A 26 2.03 -4.83 19.88
C ALA A 26 2.55 -5.94 20.81
N ASN A 27 1.88 -7.10 20.77
CA ASN A 27 2.34 -8.33 21.38
C ASN A 27 3.19 -9.15 20.39
N LEU A 28 2.94 -8.98 19.09
CA LEU A 28 3.70 -9.58 18.00
C LEU A 28 4.95 -8.73 17.68
N SER A 29 6.12 -9.36 17.60
CA SER A 29 7.36 -8.63 17.25
C SER A 29 7.33 -8.18 15.78
N LEU A 30 8.02 -7.07 15.47
CA LEU A 30 8.17 -6.58 14.11
C LEU A 30 8.92 -7.55 13.21
N GLN A 31 9.87 -8.33 13.76
CA GLN A 31 10.55 -9.39 13.04
C GLN A 31 9.60 -10.50 12.62
N GLU A 32 8.79 -10.96 13.56
CA GLU A 32 7.80 -11.98 13.30
C GLU A 32 6.74 -11.48 12.31
N TYR A 33 6.21 -10.27 12.52
CA TYR A 33 5.32 -9.63 11.56
C TYR A 33 5.95 -9.53 10.17
N TYR A 34 7.21 -9.10 10.08
CA TYR A 34 7.90 -8.98 8.79
C TYR A 34 7.98 -10.32 8.07
N SER A 35 8.31 -11.39 8.79
CA SER A 35 8.42 -12.74 8.25
C SER A 35 7.10 -13.24 7.65
N ARG A 36 5.98 -12.91 8.31
CA ARG A 36 4.62 -13.33 7.95
C ARG A 36 4.01 -12.43 6.86
N HIS A 37 3.98 -11.12 7.09
CA HIS A 37 3.11 -10.17 6.37
C HIS A 37 3.84 -9.27 5.39
N GLY A 38 5.07 -8.84 5.66
CA GLY A 38 5.76 -7.95 4.73
C GLY A 38 6.67 -6.94 5.38
N PRO A 39 7.44 -6.22 4.56
CA PRO A 39 8.17 -5.06 5.02
C PRO A 39 7.24 -3.89 5.39
N THR A 40 5.94 -3.94 5.08
CA THR A 40 5.09 -2.75 5.19
C THR A 40 3.92 -2.97 6.14
N ILE A 41 3.75 -2.00 7.03
CA ILE A 41 2.58 -1.80 7.88
C ILE A 41 1.89 -0.52 7.41
N ALA A 42 0.59 -0.57 7.18
CA ALA A 42 -0.20 0.61 6.83
C ALA A 42 -1.12 0.99 7.98
N LEU A 43 -1.06 2.25 8.40
CA LEU A 43 -1.99 2.86 9.34
C LEU A 43 -2.97 3.69 8.52
N VAL A 44 -4.23 3.26 8.50
CA VAL A 44 -5.32 3.98 7.86
C VAL A 44 -6.08 4.76 8.92
N PHE A 45 -6.16 6.08 8.76
CA PHE A 45 -6.89 6.94 9.68
C PHE A 45 -8.38 6.85 9.38
N MET A 46 -9.18 6.46 10.37
CA MET A 46 -10.62 6.22 10.20
C MET A 46 -11.44 7.49 10.47
N GLU A 47 -10.83 8.50 11.08
CA GLU A 47 -11.37 9.83 11.36
C GLU A 47 -10.28 10.89 11.20
N ASP A 48 -10.68 12.16 11.13
CA ASP A 48 -9.74 13.28 11.18
C ASP A 48 -9.05 13.34 12.55
N LEU A 49 -7.73 13.50 12.56
CA LEU A 49 -6.94 13.70 13.78
C LEU A 49 -6.29 15.09 13.76
N PRO A 50 -6.29 15.81 14.89
CA PRO A 50 -5.65 17.13 14.96
C PRO A 50 -4.14 17.04 14.78
N ARG A 51 -3.53 15.89 15.09
CA ARG A 51 -2.10 15.61 14.96
C ARG A 51 -1.86 14.15 14.61
N LEU A 52 -0.76 13.90 13.93
CA LEU A 52 -0.27 12.56 13.67
C LEU A 52 0.17 11.88 14.99
N PRO A 53 -0.23 10.63 15.26
CA PRO A 53 0.26 9.91 16.43
C PRO A 53 1.77 9.68 16.35
N LEU A 54 2.40 9.55 17.52
CA LEU A 54 3.79 9.16 17.63
C LEU A 54 3.94 7.67 17.37
N ILE A 55 4.94 7.32 16.56
CA ILE A 55 5.36 5.94 16.35
C ILE A 55 6.62 5.69 17.17
N GLY A 56 6.60 4.63 17.96
CA GLY A 56 7.71 4.18 18.79
C GLY A 56 7.92 2.68 18.71
N LEU A 57 8.99 2.23 19.33
CA LEU A 57 9.32 0.81 19.46
C LEU A 57 9.48 0.43 20.93
N SER A 58 8.71 -0.57 21.35
CA SER A 58 8.90 -1.24 22.64
C SER A 58 9.93 -2.34 22.50
N ILE A 59 10.77 -2.53 23.52
CA ILE A 59 11.76 -3.64 23.58
C ILE A 59 11.18 -4.93 24.20
N VAL A 60 9.95 -4.85 24.72
CA VAL A 60 9.20 -5.97 25.28
C VAL A 60 7.77 -6.01 24.70
N PRO A 61 7.14 -7.19 24.60
CA PRO A 61 5.77 -7.27 24.12
C PRO A 61 4.79 -6.71 25.15
N ALA A 62 3.62 -6.30 24.67
CA ALA A 62 2.55 -5.75 25.50
C ALA A 62 2.17 -6.64 26.69
N GLN A 63 2.06 -7.96 26.49
CA GLN A 63 1.67 -8.87 27.56
C GLN A 63 2.70 -8.90 28.71
N THR A 64 4.00 -8.86 28.38
CA THR A 64 5.07 -8.82 29.40
C THR A 64 5.00 -7.57 30.27
N ILE A 65 4.61 -6.42 29.70
CA ILE A 65 4.43 -5.17 30.45
C ILE A 65 3.34 -5.34 31.50
N ILE A 66 2.23 -5.99 31.16
CA ILE A 66 1.13 -6.27 32.08
C ILE A 66 1.57 -7.28 33.16
N ASP A 67 2.11 -8.42 32.73
CA ASP A 67 2.46 -9.53 33.63
C ASP A 67 3.46 -9.11 34.71
N HIS A 68 4.36 -8.17 34.39
CA HIS A 68 5.41 -7.69 35.27
C HIS A 68 5.17 -6.27 35.80
N ASN A 69 4.00 -5.68 35.52
CA ASN A 69 3.63 -4.32 35.92
C ASN A 69 4.71 -3.26 35.59
N LEU A 70 5.25 -3.32 34.36
CA LEU A 70 6.32 -2.43 33.92
C LEU A 70 5.78 -1.03 33.57
N GLN A 71 6.59 0.00 33.80
CA GLN A 71 6.25 1.34 33.35
C GLN A 71 6.46 1.50 31.84
N VAL A 72 5.38 1.76 31.11
CA VAL A 72 5.37 1.90 29.64
C VAL A 72 6.41 2.91 29.13
N GLY A 73 6.57 4.05 29.79
CA GLY A 73 7.56 5.06 29.40
C GLY A 73 9.02 4.59 29.47
N SER A 74 9.30 3.54 30.25
CA SER A 74 10.65 2.94 30.35
C SER A 74 10.92 1.84 29.33
N THR A 75 9.88 1.28 28.72
CA THR A 75 9.99 0.17 27.76
C THR A 75 9.94 0.63 26.31
N ILE A 76 9.51 1.86 26.05
CA ILE A 76 9.31 2.39 24.70
C ILE A 76 10.29 3.51 24.39
N SER A 77 10.92 3.41 23.22
CA SER A 77 11.60 4.53 22.59
C SER A 77 10.69 5.17 21.56
N TYR A 78 10.10 6.33 21.91
CA TYR A 78 9.44 7.18 20.92
C TYR A 78 10.45 8.10 20.26
N ARG A 79 10.29 8.33 18.95
CA ARG A 79 10.91 9.46 18.27
C ARG A 79 9.82 10.49 18.03
N THR A 80 9.99 11.70 18.56
CA THR A 80 9.09 12.81 18.23
C THR A 80 9.24 13.15 16.75
N TRP A 81 8.17 13.56 16.08
CA TRP A 81 8.24 14.00 14.68
C TRP A 81 9.15 15.23 14.49
N GLN A 82 9.38 16.01 15.55
CA GLN A 82 10.35 17.11 15.57
C GLN A 82 11.79 16.67 15.33
N ASN A 83 12.17 15.46 15.77
CA ASN A 83 13.48 14.88 15.46
C ASN A 83 13.65 14.59 13.95
N TRP A 84 12.59 14.74 13.16
CA TRP A 84 12.54 14.52 11.73
C TRP A 84 12.44 15.83 10.91
N GLN A 85 12.28 16.99 11.57
CA GLN A 85 12.03 18.29 10.92
C GLN A 85 13.23 18.86 10.13
N GLY A 86 14.41 18.25 10.22
CA GLY A 86 15.57 18.58 9.39
C GLY A 86 15.53 17.99 7.98
N GLU A 87 14.57 17.12 7.69
CA GLU A 87 14.40 16.52 6.36
C GLU A 87 13.38 17.32 5.53
N HIS A 88 13.76 17.75 4.34
CA HIS A 88 12.86 18.37 3.35
C HIS A 88 11.67 17.47 2.93
N THR A 89 11.61 16.23 3.42
CA THR A 89 10.64 15.20 3.03
C THR A 89 9.46 15.06 4.00
N ILE A 90 9.42 15.82 5.11
CA ILE A 90 8.47 15.58 6.23
C ILE A 90 7.69 16.85 6.58
N GLU A 91 7.22 17.58 5.56
CA GLU A 91 6.32 18.73 5.73
C GLU A 91 4.92 18.35 6.28
N TRP A 92 4.62 17.06 6.38
CA TRP A 92 3.33 16.51 6.82
C TRP A 92 3.31 16.10 8.30
N ALA A 93 4.46 16.01 8.97
CA ALA A 93 4.58 15.50 10.34
C ALA A 93 3.76 16.29 11.38
N ASP A 94 3.74 17.62 11.27
CA ASP A 94 3.05 18.50 12.21
C ASP A 94 1.68 18.97 11.71
N LYS A 95 1.19 18.37 10.62
CA LYS A 95 -0.11 18.71 10.05
C LYS A 95 -1.21 17.83 10.65
N PRO A 96 -2.46 18.32 10.69
CA PRO A 96 -3.62 17.47 10.92
C PRO A 96 -3.67 16.36 9.88
N VAL A 97 -4.24 15.24 10.28
CA VAL A 97 -4.41 14.05 9.43
C VAL A 97 -5.87 13.95 9.06
N ALA A 98 -6.16 13.76 7.78
CA ALA A 98 -7.52 13.61 7.30
C ALA A 98 -7.99 12.15 7.39
N LYS A 99 -9.30 11.97 7.48
CA LYS A 99 -9.95 10.68 7.35
C LYS A 99 -9.55 9.99 6.04
N PHE A 100 -9.13 8.74 6.16
CA PHE A 100 -8.59 7.87 5.12
C PHE A 100 -7.23 8.25 4.55
N ASP A 101 -6.52 9.16 5.21
CA ASP A 101 -5.07 9.24 5.04
C ASP A 101 -4.43 7.91 5.43
N VAL A 102 -3.28 7.62 4.83
CA VAL A 102 -2.53 6.39 5.07
C VAL A 102 -1.09 6.74 5.40
N LEU A 103 -0.68 6.44 6.63
CA LEU A 103 0.73 6.43 7.02
C LEU A 103 1.28 5.01 6.84
N ARG A 104 2.32 4.88 6.03
CA ARG A 104 3.00 3.60 5.81
C ARG A 104 4.32 3.58 6.55
N ILE A 105 4.57 2.48 7.25
CA ILE A 105 5.81 2.19 7.95
C ILE A 105 6.50 1.07 7.19
N LEU A 106 7.68 1.38 6.64
CA LEU A 106 8.51 0.42 5.94
C LEU A 106 9.60 -0.07 6.89
N LEU A 107 9.54 -1.35 7.17
CA LEU A 107 10.47 -2.12 7.97
C LEU A 107 11.63 -2.61 7.09
N ARG A 108 12.84 -2.45 7.59
CA ARG A 108 14.03 -3.15 7.14
C ARG A 108 14.65 -3.82 8.35
N ILE A 109 14.94 -5.10 8.21
CA ILE A 109 15.55 -5.91 9.26
C ILE A 109 16.91 -6.33 8.74
N ASP A 110 17.93 -6.03 9.51
CA ASP A 110 19.29 -6.50 9.28
C ASP A 110 19.77 -7.31 10.49
N THR A 111 21.03 -7.74 10.49
CA THR A 111 21.61 -8.53 11.59
C THR A 111 21.81 -7.72 12.88
N ASN A 112 21.77 -6.39 12.80
CA ASN A 112 22.18 -5.48 13.87
C ASN A 112 20.99 -4.73 14.49
N GLY A 113 19.83 -4.70 13.84
CA GLY A 113 18.66 -3.99 14.34
C GLY A 113 17.49 -3.97 13.37
N ILE A 114 16.61 -3.00 13.61
CA ILE A 114 15.51 -2.66 12.72
C ILE A 114 15.70 -1.22 12.27
N SER A 115 15.52 -0.96 10.98
CA SER A 115 15.38 0.40 10.49
C SER A 115 14.00 0.66 9.90
N LEU A 116 13.54 1.89 10.08
CA LEU A 116 12.20 2.33 9.70
C LEU A 116 12.28 3.48 8.69
N ARG A 117 11.35 3.49 7.75
CA ARG A 117 11.04 4.63 6.88
C ARG A 117 9.54 4.87 6.89
N TYR A 118 9.14 6.12 6.69
CA TYR A 118 7.74 6.52 6.70
C TYR A 118 7.33 7.08 5.35
N ARG A 119 6.05 6.90 5.02
CA ARG A 119 5.44 7.56 3.87
C ARG A 119 3.99 7.90 4.18
N MET A 120 3.65 9.18 4.16
CA MET A 120 2.26 9.64 4.23
C MET A 120 1.68 9.74 2.83
N ASN A 121 0.56 9.08 2.56
CA ASN A 121 -0.16 9.17 1.28
C ASN A 121 0.78 9.07 0.06
N SER A 122 0.76 10.07 -0.82
CA SER A 122 1.58 10.19 -2.01
C SER A 122 2.89 10.95 -1.81
N TYR A 123 3.16 11.50 -0.60
CA TYR A 123 4.39 12.22 -0.29
C TYR A 123 5.64 11.33 -0.49
N PRO A 124 6.83 11.92 -0.67
CA PRO A 124 8.09 11.17 -0.71
C PRO A 124 8.32 10.34 0.57
N THR A 125 8.95 9.18 0.42
CA THR A 125 9.39 8.35 1.55
C THR A 125 10.53 9.05 2.31
N THR A 126 10.49 9.04 3.65
CA THR A 126 11.51 9.65 4.52
C THR A 126 12.88 8.98 4.40
N CYS A 127 13.92 9.57 4.99
CA CYS A 127 15.18 8.87 5.19
C CYS A 127 15.02 7.67 6.13
N GLU A 128 15.96 6.72 6.03
CA GLU A 128 16.04 5.54 6.90
C GLU A 128 16.56 5.91 8.29
N ARG A 129 15.92 5.36 9.32
CA ARG A 129 16.35 5.52 10.71
C ARG A 129 16.50 4.17 11.38
N ALA A 130 17.71 3.88 11.84
CA ALA A 130 18.02 2.69 12.60
C ALA A 130 17.51 2.80 14.04
N PHE A 131 17.08 1.66 14.56
CA PHE A 131 16.80 1.40 15.96
C PHE A 131 17.71 0.27 16.41
N ASP A 132 18.69 0.64 17.24
CA ASP A 132 19.62 -0.30 17.83
C ASP A 132 18.98 -0.93 19.08
N PHE A 133 19.06 -2.24 19.19
CA PHE A 133 18.57 -2.93 20.37
C PHE A 133 19.48 -2.66 21.58
N PRO A 134 18.90 -2.36 22.76
CA PRO A 134 19.68 -2.37 23.98
C PRO A 134 20.29 -3.76 24.25
N PRO A 135 21.43 -3.86 24.96
CA PRO A 135 22.05 -5.14 25.27
C PRO A 135 21.07 -6.13 25.92
N GLY A 136 21.04 -7.37 25.41
CA GLY A 136 20.14 -8.42 25.89
C GLY A 136 18.76 -8.45 25.24
N PHE A 137 18.41 -7.46 24.41
CA PHE A 137 17.17 -7.43 23.64
C PHE A 137 17.45 -7.72 22.17
N GLN A 138 16.52 -8.41 21.51
CA GLN A 138 16.65 -8.80 20.09
C GLN A 138 15.37 -8.59 19.29
N SER A 139 14.32 -8.07 19.94
CA SER A 139 12.99 -7.92 19.38
C SER A 139 12.49 -6.49 19.61
N ALA A 140 11.76 -5.97 18.63
CA ALA A 140 11.04 -4.71 18.78
C ALA A 140 9.57 -4.92 18.48
N TYR A 141 8.73 -4.19 19.19
CA TYR A 141 7.28 -4.27 19.10
C TYR A 141 6.75 -2.88 18.77
N LEU A 142 5.82 -2.79 17.84
CA LEU A 142 5.27 -1.51 17.42
C LEU A 142 4.52 -0.85 18.58
N ALA A 143 4.82 0.42 18.85
CA ALA A 143 4.06 1.25 19.78
C ALA A 143 3.53 2.49 19.07
N ILE A 144 2.26 2.82 19.31
CA ILE A 144 1.60 4.00 18.74
C ILE A 144 0.98 4.79 19.89
N SER A 145 1.30 6.08 19.98
CA SER A 145 0.85 6.94 21.07
C SER A 145 0.22 8.23 20.56
N GLY A 146 -0.91 8.62 21.16
CA GLY A 146 -1.57 9.88 20.88
C GLY A 146 -2.91 9.98 21.59
N SER A 147 -3.17 11.11 22.25
CA SER A 147 -4.42 11.37 22.98
C SER A 147 -5.67 11.28 22.12
N ASP A 148 -5.54 11.55 20.82
CA ASP A 148 -6.67 11.64 19.90
C ASP A 148 -6.96 10.34 19.14
N ILE A 149 -6.13 9.30 19.30
CA ILE A 149 -6.29 8.04 18.51
C ILE A 149 -7.43 7.16 19.03
N PHE A 150 -7.97 7.44 20.21
CA PHE A 150 -9.12 6.72 20.76
C PHE A 150 -10.36 7.61 20.72
N TYR A 151 -11.54 6.99 20.64
CA TYR A 151 -12.76 7.74 20.93
C TYR A 151 -12.78 8.15 22.40
N PRO A 152 -13.17 9.39 22.72
CA PRO A 152 -13.26 9.84 24.09
C PRO A 152 -14.21 8.93 24.86
N GLN A 153 -13.72 8.32 25.94
CA GLN A 153 -14.56 7.64 26.91
C GLN A 153 -15.45 8.72 27.54
N LYS A 154 -16.76 8.68 27.30
CA LYS A 154 -17.68 9.56 28.03
C LYS A 154 -17.67 9.15 29.49
N ALA A 155 -17.04 9.94 30.35
CA ALA A 155 -17.29 9.91 31.79
C ALA A 155 -18.63 10.62 32.07
N VAL A 156 -19.56 9.94 32.74
CA VAL A 156 -20.78 10.55 33.29
C VAL A 156 -20.68 10.47 34.80
N GLU A 157 -20.70 11.63 35.47
CA GLU A 157 -20.84 11.73 36.93
C GLU A 157 -22.28 11.46 37.34
N GLY A 158 -22.47 10.59 38.34
CA GLY A 158 -23.74 10.47 39.09
C GLY A 158 -24.44 9.10 39.00
N ASN A 159 -24.05 8.22 39.93
CA ASN A 159 -24.69 7.00 40.42
C ASN A 159 -25.21 5.96 39.41
N ILE A 160 -24.19 5.24 38.91
CA ILE A 160 -24.17 3.87 38.38
C ILE A 160 -24.61 3.74 36.92
N VAL A 161 -23.61 3.80 36.05
CA VAL A 161 -23.55 3.00 34.82
C VAL A 161 -22.20 2.30 34.79
N TYR A 162 -22.20 0.97 34.79
CA TYR A 162 -21.01 0.15 34.54
C TYR A 162 -20.73 0.11 33.04
N PHE A 163 -19.48 0.32 32.64
CA PHE A 163 -18.98 -0.16 31.35
C PHE A 163 -17.65 -0.89 31.58
N ILE A 164 -17.70 -2.21 31.56
CA ILE A 164 -16.54 -3.09 31.42
C ILE A 164 -16.50 -3.51 29.95
N SER A 165 -15.36 -3.21 29.30
CA SER A 165 -14.86 -3.73 28.02
C SER A 165 -15.87 -4.23 26.98
N GLN A 166 -16.12 -3.44 25.94
CA GLN A 166 -16.32 -3.88 24.54
C GLN A 166 -16.43 -2.61 23.69
N ASP A 167 -15.49 -2.42 22.77
CA ASP A 167 -15.34 -1.28 21.84
C ASP A 167 -14.41 -0.14 22.31
N ASP A 168 -13.19 -0.48 22.72
CA ASP A 168 -12.00 0.41 22.64
C ASP A 168 -11.71 0.71 21.15
N THR A 169 -12.60 1.47 20.52
CA THR A 169 -12.52 1.76 19.10
C THR A 169 -11.35 2.71 18.87
N CYS A 170 -10.33 2.22 18.18
CA CYS A 170 -9.22 3.02 17.71
C CYS A 170 -9.67 3.77 16.45
N LYS A 171 -9.30 5.05 16.33
CA LYS A 171 -9.49 5.84 15.11
C LYS A 171 -8.45 5.51 14.03
N ILE A 172 -7.65 4.46 14.24
CA ILE A 172 -6.61 3.99 13.32
C ILE A 172 -6.84 2.50 13.08
N ALA A 173 -6.91 2.11 11.81
CA ALA A 173 -6.89 0.72 11.40
C ALA A 173 -5.46 0.35 10.95
N LEU A 174 -4.92 -0.74 11.47
CA LEU A 174 -3.66 -1.31 10.97
C LEU A 174 -3.96 -2.36 9.91
N MET A 175 -3.24 -2.28 8.80
CA MET A 175 -3.37 -3.19 7.67
C MET A 175 -1.99 -3.69 7.24
N ASP A 176 -1.94 -4.96 6.87
CA ASP A 176 -0.82 -5.46 6.09
C ASP A 176 -0.86 -4.97 4.63
N THR A 177 0.18 -5.31 3.88
CA THR A 177 0.30 -4.91 2.47
C THR A 177 -0.88 -5.43 1.64
N GLN A 178 -1.29 -6.68 1.82
CA GLN A 178 -2.37 -7.27 1.04
C GLN A 178 -3.72 -6.64 1.38
N GLN A 179 -4.01 -6.44 2.66
CA GLN A 179 -5.21 -5.76 3.16
C GLN A 179 -5.31 -4.34 2.61
N MET A 180 -4.22 -3.56 2.71
CA MET A 180 -4.15 -2.20 2.17
C MET A 180 -4.40 -2.19 0.65
N LEU A 181 -3.79 -3.11 -0.09
CA LEU A 181 -3.98 -3.20 -1.54
C LEU A 181 -5.41 -3.50 -1.95
N ARG A 182 -6.07 -4.41 -1.23
CA ARG A 182 -7.49 -4.70 -1.42
C ARG A 182 -8.36 -3.48 -1.09
N TRP A 183 -8.08 -2.82 0.03
CA TRP A 183 -8.78 -1.60 0.43
C TRP A 183 -8.64 -0.48 -0.63
N MET A 184 -7.43 -0.25 -1.13
CA MET A 184 -7.18 0.70 -2.22
C MET A 184 -7.90 0.31 -3.52
N ALA A 185 -7.95 -0.98 -3.85
CA ALA A 185 -8.65 -1.47 -5.04
C ALA A 185 -10.16 -1.30 -4.93
N MET A 186 -10.74 -1.55 -3.75
CA MET A 186 -12.17 -1.34 -3.49
C MET A 186 -12.56 0.13 -3.63
N ARG A 187 -11.71 1.07 -3.16
CA ARG A 187 -11.95 2.51 -3.34
C ARG A 187 -11.91 2.97 -4.81
N LYS A 188 -11.21 2.24 -5.69
CA LYS A 188 -11.14 2.55 -7.12
C LYS A 188 -12.27 1.96 -7.93
N LYS A 189 -13.04 0.99 -7.41
CA LYS A 189 -14.24 0.51 -8.10
C LYS A 189 -15.29 1.62 -8.02
N PRO A 190 -15.83 2.14 -9.15
CA PRO A 190 -17.05 2.90 -9.06
C PRO A 190 -18.09 2.02 -8.36
N LEU A 191 -18.83 2.60 -7.42
CA LEU A 191 -19.99 1.97 -6.79
C LEU A 191 -21.03 1.66 -7.89
N SER A 192 -20.80 0.61 -8.67
CA SER A 192 -21.80 0.06 -9.58
C SER A 192 -22.78 -0.69 -8.70
N VAL A 193 -23.82 0.04 -8.31
CA VAL A 193 -25.00 -0.49 -7.68
C VAL A 193 -25.52 -1.65 -8.51
N SER A 194 -25.66 -2.79 -7.85
CA SER A 194 -26.43 -3.94 -8.30
C SER A 194 -27.84 -3.50 -8.66
N GLY A 195 -28.23 -3.70 -9.93
CA GLY A 195 -29.62 -3.74 -10.34
C GLY A 195 -29.93 -2.97 -11.63
N GLY A 196 -30.32 -3.71 -12.66
CA GLY A 196 -31.30 -3.21 -13.64
C GLY A 196 -30.75 -2.74 -15.00
N ARG A 197 -30.85 -3.65 -15.98
CA ARG A 197 -31.17 -3.45 -17.40
C ARG A 197 -30.28 -2.53 -18.26
N ALA A 198 -29.96 -3.09 -19.43
CA ALA A 198 -29.40 -2.42 -20.59
C ALA A 198 -30.11 -1.09 -20.92
N ALA A 199 -29.32 -0.05 -21.18
CA ALA A 199 -29.71 1.07 -22.00
C ALA A 199 -28.49 1.53 -22.81
N MET A 200 -28.45 1.07 -24.06
CA MET A 200 -27.70 1.66 -25.14
C MET A 200 -28.24 3.09 -25.35
N GLN A 201 -27.43 4.12 -25.09
CA GLN A 201 -27.72 5.48 -25.55
C GLN A 201 -26.52 6.08 -26.26
N GLN A 202 -26.71 6.26 -27.56
CA GLN A 202 -25.94 7.14 -28.42
C GLN A 202 -26.19 8.60 -28.02
N SER A 203 -25.14 9.38 -27.83
CA SER A 203 -25.04 10.81 -28.16
C SER A 203 -23.58 11.23 -27.90
N SER A 204 -22.93 12.13 -28.60
CA SER A 204 -23.16 12.83 -29.86
C SER A 204 -21.81 13.42 -30.25
N LYS A 205 -21.59 13.60 -31.56
CA LYS A 205 -20.39 14.20 -32.17
C LYS A 205 -19.91 15.46 -31.43
N THR A 206 -18.71 15.40 -30.85
CA THR A 206 -17.86 16.59 -30.67
C THR A 206 -16.55 16.32 -31.41
N GLN A 207 -16.42 16.99 -32.55
CA GLN A 207 -15.24 16.98 -33.39
C GLN A 207 -14.01 17.40 -32.58
N CYS A 208 -12.98 16.58 -32.61
CA CYS A 208 -11.62 16.99 -32.25
C CYS A 208 -11.23 18.18 -33.13
N ARG A 209 -11.07 19.36 -32.53
CA ARG A 209 -10.29 20.43 -33.16
C ARG A 209 -8.82 20.19 -32.88
N PRO A 210 -7.92 20.37 -33.87
CA PRO A 210 -6.49 20.27 -33.65
C PRO A 210 -6.04 21.43 -32.78
N PHE A 211 -5.40 21.14 -31.65
CA PHE A 211 -4.75 22.15 -30.82
C PHE A 211 -3.41 22.46 -31.47
N VAL A 212 -3.32 23.62 -32.11
CA VAL A 212 -2.06 24.19 -32.62
C VAL A 212 -1.42 24.99 -31.49
N ASP A 213 -0.12 24.78 -31.33
CA ASP A 213 0.77 25.33 -30.31
C ASP A 213 0.51 26.79 -29.92
N ARG A 214 0.45 27.04 -28.61
CA ARG A 214 1.08 28.22 -28.00
C ARG A 214 1.84 27.79 -26.75
N VAL A 215 3.16 27.73 -26.91
CA VAL A 215 4.15 27.62 -25.84
C VAL A 215 4.05 28.86 -24.95
N SER A 216 3.83 28.65 -23.65
CA SER A 216 4.20 29.57 -22.57
C SER A 216 4.36 28.77 -21.27
N GLY A 217 5.59 28.30 -21.03
CA GLY A 217 6.26 28.39 -19.72
C GLY A 217 5.73 27.67 -18.48
N GLY A 218 4.79 26.72 -18.58
CA GLY A 218 4.42 25.85 -17.47
C GLY A 218 4.77 24.40 -17.78
N SER A 219 5.79 23.83 -17.14
CA SER A 219 6.01 22.39 -17.19
C SER A 219 4.79 21.69 -16.61
N LEU A 220 3.96 21.09 -17.49
CA LEU A 220 2.93 20.14 -17.09
C LEU A 220 3.59 19.10 -16.16
N PRO A 221 2.99 18.75 -15.00
CA PRO A 221 3.62 17.87 -14.04
C PRO A 221 3.96 16.54 -14.71
N GLN A 222 5.25 16.25 -14.84
CA GLN A 222 5.72 14.97 -15.35
C GLN A 222 5.22 13.88 -14.38
N ARG A 223 4.34 13.00 -14.86
CA ARG A 223 3.81 11.91 -14.04
C ARG A 223 4.94 10.91 -13.79
N ALA A 224 5.48 10.86 -12.58
CA ALA A 224 6.54 9.91 -12.25
C ALA A 224 6.10 8.45 -12.48
N VAL A 225 7.06 7.58 -12.81
CA VAL A 225 6.84 6.14 -12.96
C VAL A 225 6.15 5.59 -11.70
N PRO A 226 5.11 4.76 -11.82
CA PRO A 226 4.41 4.18 -10.67
C PRO A 226 5.39 3.43 -9.76
N LYS A 227 5.38 3.76 -8.47
CA LYS A 227 6.18 3.06 -7.47
C LYS A 227 5.51 1.78 -6.99
N CYS A 228 6.33 0.78 -6.69
CA CYS A 228 5.94 -0.48 -6.09
C CYS A 228 5.10 -0.24 -4.83
N LEU A 229 3.92 -0.84 -4.72
CA LEU A 229 3.04 -0.67 -3.57
C LEU A 229 3.41 -1.53 -2.36
N CYS A 230 4.45 -2.36 -2.50
CA CYS A 230 4.97 -3.14 -1.40
C CYS A 230 6.12 -2.40 -0.71
N CYS A 231 7.09 -1.85 -1.46
CA CYS A 231 8.26 -1.18 -0.90
C CYS A 231 8.36 0.32 -1.18
N PHE A 232 7.53 0.87 -2.08
CA PHE A 232 7.45 2.30 -2.42
C PHE A 232 8.73 3.00 -2.89
N ASP A 233 9.85 2.28 -2.95
CA ASP A 233 11.15 2.77 -3.40
C ASP A 233 11.34 2.49 -4.90
N ASN A 234 11.18 1.23 -5.27
CA ASN A 234 11.40 0.74 -6.63
C ASN A 234 10.19 1.00 -7.52
N ASP A 235 10.41 1.06 -8.82
CA ASP A 235 9.33 1.18 -9.80
C ASP A 235 8.51 -0.13 -9.89
N VAL A 236 7.30 -0.02 -10.39
CA VAL A 236 6.50 -1.19 -10.74
C VAL A 236 7.11 -1.86 -11.97
N GLU A 237 7.45 -3.14 -11.84
CA GLU A 237 8.15 -3.92 -12.87
C GLU A 237 7.45 -5.24 -13.17
N VAL A 238 6.51 -5.67 -12.32
CA VAL A 238 5.91 -7.00 -12.40
C VAL A 238 4.45 -6.92 -12.79
N LEU A 239 4.07 -7.76 -13.75
CA LEU A 239 2.71 -8.02 -14.19
C LEU A 239 2.28 -9.42 -13.74
N PHE A 240 1.19 -9.53 -12.97
CA PHE A 240 0.62 -10.81 -12.54
C PHE A 240 -0.37 -11.36 -13.58
N LEU A 241 -0.12 -12.56 -14.10
CA LEU A 241 -0.98 -13.19 -15.10
C LEU A 241 -1.85 -14.30 -14.48
N PRO A 242 -3.11 -14.44 -14.91
CA PRO A 242 -3.73 -13.79 -16.08
C PRO A 242 -4.51 -12.49 -15.75
N CYS A 243 -4.47 -12.01 -14.51
CA CYS A 243 -5.27 -10.83 -14.11
C CYS A 243 -4.75 -9.48 -14.64
N ALA A 244 -3.53 -9.46 -15.16
CA ALA A 244 -2.85 -8.27 -15.69
C ALA A 244 -2.74 -7.10 -14.69
N HIS A 245 -2.73 -7.38 -13.38
CA HIS A 245 -2.40 -6.37 -12.38
C HIS A 245 -0.89 -6.14 -12.30
N ALA A 246 -0.49 -4.88 -12.29
CA ALA A 246 0.89 -4.46 -12.09
C ALA A 246 0.98 -3.53 -10.88
N MET A 247 1.85 -3.86 -9.92
CA MET A 247 1.86 -3.16 -8.63
C MET A 247 3.14 -3.25 -7.82
N CYS A 248 4.07 -4.14 -8.17
CA CYS A 248 5.27 -4.34 -7.38
C CYS A 248 6.52 -4.44 -8.26
N CYS A 249 7.67 -4.24 -7.62
CA CYS A 249 8.98 -4.50 -8.21
C CYS A 249 9.34 -5.99 -8.10
N GLU A 250 10.37 -6.40 -8.83
CA GLU A 250 10.79 -7.80 -8.89
C GLU A 250 11.17 -8.36 -7.51
N LYS A 251 11.92 -7.59 -6.71
CA LYS A 251 12.34 -7.99 -5.35
C LYS A 251 11.15 -8.26 -4.42
N CYS A 252 10.12 -7.40 -4.47
CA CYS A 252 8.92 -7.59 -3.66
C CYS A 252 8.10 -8.79 -4.12
N LYS A 253 8.04 -9.05 -5.44
CA LYS A 253 7.44 -10.27 -5.99
C LYS A 253 8.19 -11.51 -5.50
N GLU A 254 9.52 -11.54 -5.52
CA GLU A 254 10.31 -12.69 -5.04
C GLU A 254 10.02 -13.02 -3.57
N ASN A 255 10.00 -12.00 -2.70
CA ASN A 255 9.63 -12.15 -1.30
C ASN A 255 8.19 -12.67 -1.12
N TRP A 256 7.27 -12.22 -1.96
CA TRP A 256 5.88 -12.70 -1.95
C TRP A 256 5.78 -14.18 -2.34
N MET A 257 6.41 -14.55 -3.45
CA MET A 257 6.44 -15.93 -3.95
C MET A 257 7.10 -16.87 -2.94
N SER A 258 8.21 -16.46 -2.33
CA SER A 258 8.96 -17.28 -1.37
C SER A 258 8.14 -17.61 -0.13
N ARG A 259 7.28 -16.69 0.34
CA ARG A 259 6.37 -16.93 1.47
C ARG A 259 5.27 -17.93 1.13
N ALA A 260 4.63 -17.76 -0.03
CA ALA A 260 3.62 -18.71 -0.49
C ALA A 260 4.20 -20.13 -0.59
N THR A 261 5.45 -20.27 -1.05
CA THR A 261 6.16 -21.56 -1.13
C THR A 261 6.61 -22.12 0.22
N ASN A 262 6.84 -21.26 1.22
CA ASN A 262 7.38 -21.66 2.52
C ASN A 262 6.33 -21.87 3.61
N SER A 263 5.04 -21.68 3.31
CA SER A 263 3.96 -21.96 4.26
C SER A 263 3.98 -23.43 4.74
N ALA A 264 3.77 -23.63 6.04
CA ALA A 264 3.81 -24.95 6.66
C ALA A 264 2.82 -25.92 6.00
N ASP A 265 1.65 -25.43 5.57
CA ASP A 265 0.63 -26.21 4.88
C ASP A 265 1.07 -26.75 3.52
N VAL A 266 1.83 -25.96 2.75
CA VAL A 266 2.38 -26.38 1.45
C VAL A 266 3.40 -27.50 1.64
N LYS A 267 4.27 -27.36 2.64
CA LYS A 267 5.31 -28.36 2.98
C LYS A 267 4.72 -29.63 3.56
N PHE A 268 3.71 -29.52 4.42
CA PHE A 268 3.09 -30.67 5.09
C PHE A 268 2.15 -31.46 4.15
N LEU A 269 1.39 -30.78 3.29
CA LEU A 269 0.42 -31.41 2.40
C LEU A 269 0.95 -31.73 1.00
N ASN A 270 2.24 -31.48 0.71
CA ASN A 270 2.84 -31.61 -0.63
C ASN A 270 1.98 -30.95 -1.73
N LYS A 271 1.28 -29.85 -1.41
CA LYS A 271 0.46 -29.12 -2.36
C LYS A 271 1.33 -28.20 -3.21
N ARG A 272 0.93 -27.95 -4.46
CA ARG A 272 1.55 -26.84 -5.22
C ARG A 272 1.24 -25.53 -4.49
N PRO A 273 2.23 -24.66 -4.27
CA PRO A 273 1.98 -23.34 -3.69
C PRO A 273 1.06 -22.56 -4.62
N LYS A 274 -0.10 -22.18 -4.10
CA LYS A 274 -1.03 -21.29 -4.79
C LYS A 274 -0.64 -19.87 -4.46
N VAL A 275 -0.18 -19.14 -5.47
CA VAL A 275 0.09 -17.71 -5.33
C VAL A 275 -1.11 -16.97 -5.87
N GLU A 276 -1.68 -16.07 -5.09
CA GLU A 276 -2.80 -15.25 -5.53
C GLU A 276 -2.36 -13.81 -5.77
N CYS A 277 -3.02 -13.15 -6.72
CA CYS A 277 -2.87 -11.72 -6.93
C CYS A 277 -3.38 -10.99 -5.68
N PRO A 278 -2.58 -10.10 -5.06
CA PRO A 278 -2.98 -9.45 -3.82
C PRO A 278 -4.11 -8.43 -4.03
N VAL A 279 -4.37 -8.01 -5.27
CA VAL A 279 -5.49 -7.11 -5.62
C VAL A 279 -6.80 -7.87 -5.79
N CYS A 280 -6.80 -8.92 -6.60
CA CYS A 280 -8.04 -9.56 -7.05
C CYS A 280 -8.21 -11.03 -6.62
N ARG A 281 -7.26 -11.58 -5.84
CA ARG A 281 -7.21 -12.99 -5.39
C ARG A 281 -7.20 -14.05 -6.48
N ARG A 282 -7.11 -13.67 -7.76
CA ARG A 282 -6.99 -14.65 -8.84
C ARG A 282 -5.63 -15.34 -8.73
N GLU A 283 -5.62 -16.66 -8.90
CA GLU A 283 -4.39 -17.44 -8.96
C GLU A 283 -3.43 -16.89 -10.02
N VAL A 284 -2.18 -16.69 -9.60
CA VAL A 284 -1.07 -16.24 -10.43
C VAL A 284 -0.44 -17.48 -11.06
N ILE A 285 -0.66 -17.64 -12.35
CA ILE A 285 -0.13 -18.77 -13.13
C ILE A 285 1.27 -18.43 -13.68
N ALA A 286 1.52 -17.15 -13.95
CA ALA A 286 2.80 -16.66 -14.44
C ALA A 286 2.99 -15.19 -14.06
N THR A 287 4.22 -14.70 -14.19
CA THR A 287 4.56 -13.28 -14.07
C THR A 287 5.25 -12.80 -15.34
N GLY A 288 5.01 -11.54 -15.70
CA GLY A 288 5.71 -10.85 -16.78
C GLY A 288 6.50 -9.66 -16.22
N ARG A 289 7.58 -9.28 -16.89
CA ARG A 289 8.31 -8.04 -16.60
C ARG A 289 7.82 -6.92 -17.50
N ILE A 290 7.64 -5.73 -16.92
CA ILE A 290 7.21 -4.53 -17.60
C ILE A 290 8.16 -3.37 -17.33
N TRP A 291 8.25 -2.43 -18.27
CA TRP A 291 9.15 -1.29 -18.19
C TRP A 291 8.47 -0.02 -18.65
N PHE A 292 8.54 1.03 -17.83
CA PHE A 292 8.11 2.37 -18.21
C PHE A 292 9.29 3.10 -18.83
N THR A 293 9.26 3.35 -20.14
CA THR A 293 10.30 4.13 -20.82
C THR A 293 9.95 5.62 -20.91
N CYS A 294 8.71 5.96 -20.57
CA CYS A 294 8.15 7.30 -20.67
C CYS A 294 6.99 7.47 -19.69
N ASN A 295 6.62 8.72 -19.46
CA ASN A 295 5.59 9.13 -18.49
C ASN A 295 4.25 9.50 -19.17
N SER A 296 4.17 9.29 -20.49
CA SER A 296 3.03 9.59 -21.35
C SER A 296 3.01 8.63 -22.53
N CYS A 297 1.83 8.41 -23.11
CA CYS A 297 1.63 7.53 -24.24
C CYS A 297 2.48 7.95 -25.45
N LEU A 298 3.32 7.04 -25.95
CA LEU A 298 4.18 7.26 -27.12
C LEU A 298 3.41 7.35 -28.45
N LEU A 299 2.12 7.01 -28.44
CA LEU A 299 1.30 6.89 -29.64
C LEU A 299 0.39 8.11 -29.86
N CYS A 300 -0.07 8.76 -28.79
CA CYS A 300 -0.98 9.91 -28.87
C CYS A 300 -0.70 11.03 -27.86
N GLY A 301 0.29 10.87 -26.98
CA GLY A 301 0.68 11.90 -26.00
C GLY A 301 -0.19 12.00 -24.75
N CYS A 302 -1.26 11.20 -24.61
CA CYS A 302 -2.07 11.20 -23.39
C CYS A 302 -1.32 10.61 -22.17
N TYR A 303 -1.88 10.74 -20.97
CA TYR A 303 -1.26 10.23 -19.73
C TYR A 303 -1.70 8.81 -19.33
N GLU A 304 -2.50 8.14 -20.15
CA GLU A 304 -2.87 6.74 -19.93
C GLU A 304 -1.71 5.82 -20.31
N MET A 305 -1.32 4.95 -19.37
CA MET A 305 -0.18 4.03 -19.51
C MET A 305 -0.59 2.58 -19.26
N ASN A 306 -1.73 2.14 -19.83
CA ASN A 306 -2.34 0.83 -19.57
C ASN A 306 -2.09 -0.22 -20.67
N ALA A 307 -1.15 0.01 -21.59
CA ALA A 307 -0.82 -0.93 -22.68
C ALA A 307 0.61 -1.44 -22.60
N VAL A 308 0.78 -2.76 -22.60
CA VAL A 308 2.09 -3.42 -22.60
C VAL A 308 2.28 -4.24 -23.88
N ALA A 309 3.43 -4.06 -24.54
CA ALA A 309 3.89 -4.91 -25.63
C ALA A 309 4.35 -6.28 -25.09
N ALA A 310 3.42 -7.23 -25.09
CA ALA A 310 3.51 -8.50 -24.38
C ALA A 310 3.63 -9.71 -25.32
N GLY A 311 3.25 -10.89 -24.83
CA GLY A 311 3.30 -12.16 -25.55
C GLY A 311 4.62 -12.91 -25.37
N ARG A 312 4.66 -14.17 -25.80
CA ARG A 312 5.88 -14.97 -25.82
C ARG A 312 6.88 -14.31 -26.78
N GLY A 313 8.00 -13.83 -26.23
CA GLY A 313 8.98 -13.06 -27.00
C GLY A 313 8.66 -11.56 -27.13
N GLY A 314 7.65 -11.04 -26.43
CA GLY A 314 7.40 -9.60 -26.29
C GLY A 314 8.57 -8.86 -25.62
N CYS A 315 8.51 -7.52 -25.60
CA CYS A 315 9.54 -6.68 -24.97
C CYS A 315 9.17 -6.19 -23.57
N GLY A 316 7.90 -6.27 -23.16
CA GLY A 316 7.43 -5.79 -21.86
C GLY A 316 7.34 -4.26 -21.75
N CYS A 317 7.61 -3.50 -22.82
CA CYS A 317 7.52 -2.05 -22.78
C CYS A 317 6.06 -1.61 -22.57
N VAL A 318 5.84 -0.72 -21.60
CA VAL A 318 4.59 0.02 -21.46
C VAL A 318 4.61 1.14 -22.50
N VAL A 319 3.75 1.03 -23.52
CA VAL A 319 3.80 1.89 -24.71
C VAL A 319 2.80 3.06 -24.68
N GLY A 320 1.83 3.01 -23.77
CA GLY A 320 0.84 4.08 -23.59
C GLY A 320 -0.58 3.57 -23.40
N CYS A 321 -1.55 4.21 -24.06
CA CYS A 321 -2.96 3.83 -23.94
C CYS A 321 -3.31 2.62 -24.82
N TYR A 322 -4.15 1.74 -24.27
CA TYR A 322 -4.53 0.47 -24.91
C TYR A 322 -5.23 0.68 -26.25
N LYS A 323 -6.08 1.72 -26.33
CA LYS A 323 -6.86 2.06 -27.52
C LYS A 323 -5.98 2.31 -28.75
N GLU A 324 -4.88 3.03 -28.60
CA GLU A 324 -3.98 3.30 -29.72
C GLU A 324 -2.97 2.15 -29.92
N ALA A 325 -2.54 1.49 -28.85
CA ALA A 325 -1.60 0.36 -28.93
C ALA A 325 -2.15 -0.81 -29.77
N ILE A 326 -3.44 -1.11 -29.66
CA ILE A 326 -4.09 -2.14 -30.48
C ILE A 326 -4.07 -1.78 -31.97
N LYS A 327 -4.25 -0.51 -32.34
CA LYS A 327 -4.14 -0.08 -33.74
C LYS A 327 -2.71 -0.24 -34.26
N THR A 328 -1.71 0.05 -33.42
CA THR A 328 -0.29 -0.15 -33.75
C THR A 328 0.00 -1.62 -34.04
N LEU A 329 -0.52 -2.54 -33.24
CA LEU A 329 -0.43 -3.98 -33.49
C LEU A 329 -1.11 -4.39 -34.81
N GLN A 330 -2.33 -3.92 -35.07
CA GLN A 330 -3.08 -4.23 -36.30
C GLN A 330 -2.37 -3.75 -37.57
N LYS A 331 -1.61 -2.66 -37.49
CA LYS A 331 -0.79 -2.15 -38.60
C LYS A 331 0.51 -2.94 -38.80
N GLY A 332 0.85 -3.87 -37.91
CA GLY A 332 2.10 -4.63 -37.95
C GLY A 332 3.32 -3.82 -37.55
N ASN A 333 3.14 -2.68 -36.85
CA ASN A 333 4.24 -1.80 -36.48
C ASN A 333 5.08 -2.38 -35.32
N ALA A 334 6.35 -1.98 -35.27
CA ALA A 334 7.24 -2.26 -34.16
C ALA A 334 6.91 -1.44 -32.91
N CYS A 335 7.43 -1.89 -31.76
CA CYS A 335 7.31 -1.21 -30.48
C CYS A 335 7.92 0.19 -30.57
N PRO A 336 7.18 1.27 -30.27
CA PRO A 336 7.69 2.63 -30.36
C PRO A 336 8.80 2.93 -29.33
N ALA A 337 8.90 2.13 -28.27
CA ALA A 337 9.89 2.32 -27.22
C ALA A 337 11.26 1.69 -27.54
N CYS A 338 11.28 0.55 -28.24
CA CYS A 338 12.51 -0.24 -28.41
C CYS A 338 12.70 -0.84 -29.81
N GLY A 339 11.78 -0.61 -30.75
CA GLY A 339 11.87 -1.10 -32.13
C GLY A 339 11.62 -2.60 -32.31
N LYS A 340 11.37 -3.37 -31.25
CA LYS A 340 11.05 -4.81 -31.36
C LYS A 340 9.65 -5.02 -31.95
N GLN A 341 9.47 -6.04 -32.80
CA GLN A 341 8.15 -6.39 -33.34
C GLN A 341 7.14 -6.66 -32.22
N ILE A 342 5.96 -6.05 -32.30
CA ILE A 342 4.87 -6.28 -31.34
C ILE A 342 4.17 -7.58 -31.73
N VAL A 343 4.13 -8.53 -30.79
CA VAL A 343 3.44 -9.81 -30.97
C VAL A 343 2.04 -9.76 -30.37
N GLU A 344 1.89 -9.08 -29.22
CA GLU A 344 0.65 -8.96 -28.49
C GLU A 344 0.62 -7.63 -27.73
N ILE A 345 -0.57 -7.08 -27.49
CA ILE A 345 -0.79 -5.96 -26.57
C ILE A 345 -1.72 -6.43 -25.44
N LEU A 346 -1.22 -6.36 -24.20
CA LEU A 346 -2.04 -6.58 -23.02
C LEU A 346 -2.55 -5.25 -22.46
N ASN A 347 -3.83 -5.20 -22.12
CA ASN A 347 -4.39 -4.15 -21.28
C ASN A 347 -4.04 -4.46 -19.83
N VAL A 348 -3.35 -3.56 -19.15
CA VAL A 348 -2.83 -3.76 -17.79
C VAL A 348 -3.48 -2.83 -16.79
N PHE A 349 -3.67 -3.34 -15.57
CA PHE A 349 -4.24 -2.62 -14.44
C PHE A 349 -3.11 -2.21 -13.49
N ILE A 350 -2.60 -0.99 -13.68
CA ILE A 350 -1.53 -0.46 -12.83
C ILE A 350 -2.13 0.11 -11.56
N GLN A 351 -1.85 -0.53 -10.43
CA GLN A 351 -2.21 0.01 -9.14
C GLN A 351 -1.15 1.02 -8.70
N SER A 352 -1.56 2.25 -8.42
CA SER A 352 -0.70 3.33 -7.91
C SER A 352 -1.33 4.04 -6.71
N ASP A 353 -0.48 4.72 -5.94
CA ASP A 353 -0.82 5.55 -4.76
C ASP A 353 -1.51 6.89 -5.09
N GLY A 354 -1.51 7.30 -6.36
CA GLY A 354 -2.04 8.60 -6.75
C GLY A 354 -3.55 8.73 -6.58
N ASP A 355 -3.99 9.93 -6.19
CA ASP A 355 -5.39 10.31 -6.06
C ASP A 355 -6.23 9.92 -7.29
N VAL A 356 -7.45 9.48 -6.98
CA VAL A 356 -8.57 9.19 -7.89
C VAL A 356 -9.12 10.50 -8.51
N LYS A 357 -8.23 11.36 -9.01
CA LYS A 357 -8.56 12.51 -9.84
C LYS A 357 -7.84 12.41 -11.18
N SER A 358 -8.01 11.28 -11.86
CA SER A 358 -7.75 11.17 -13.30
C SER A 358 -8.37 9.85 -13.81
N PHE A 359 -9.68 9.85 -14.00
CA PHE A 359 -10.38 8.92 -14.88
C PHE A 359 -11.12 9.74 -15.92
#